data_AF-A0AAX0B355-F1
#
_entry.id   AF-A0AAX0B355-F1
#
_cell.length_a   1.000
_cell.length_b   1.000
_cell.length_c   1.000
_cell.angle_alpha   90.00
_cell.angle_beta   90.00
_cell.angle_gamma   90.00
#
_symmetry.space_group_name_H-M   'P 1'
#
loop_
_entity.id
_entity.type
_entity.pdbx_description
1 polymer ?
#
loop_
_entity_poly.entity_id
_entity_poly.type
_entity_poly.pdbx_seq_one_letter_code
_entity_poly.pdbx_strand_id
1 'polypeptide(L)'
;MIDIFYDHFLAKNWKDYSTMPLEEYADNFYRILRKFSYCLPDKLLRRMNYIIEENWLLSYRDIHGIQTAVDRIATRFANTKHPLVNPIEELINNYEGLENDFKCFYPQAIDYSNNLKIIL
;
A
#
# COMPACT_ATOMS: atom_id res chain seq x y z
N MET A 1 0.46 -10.96 -0.75
CA MET A 1 0.01 -10.23 -1.96
C MET A 1 -1.28 -9.46 -1.71
N ILE A 2 -2.19 -9.98 -0.87
CA ILE A 2 -3.43 -9.30 -0.44
C ILE A 2 -3.16 -7.87 0.05
N ASP A 3 -2.15 -7.65 0.90
CA ASP A 3 -1.84 -6.30 1.44
C ASP A 3 -1.61 -5.26 0.33
N ILE A 4 -0.84 -5.60 -0.71
CA ILE A 4 -0.58 -4.70 -1.84
C ILE A 4 -1.88 -4.35 -2.58
N PHE A 5 -2.75 -5.32 -2.75
CA PHE A 5 -4.02 -5.13 -3.47
C PHE A 5 -5.02 -4.37 -2.63
N TYR A 6 -5.04 -4.58 -1.33
CA TYR A 6 -5.91 -3.81 -0.44
C TYR A 6 -5.42 -2.36 -0.36
N ASP A 7 -4.11 -2.13 -0.33
CA ASP A 7 -3.54 -0.78 -0.47
C ASP A 7 -3.88 -0.17 -1.84
N HIS A 8 -3.90 -0.96 -2.92
CA HIS A 8 -4.35 -0.51 -4.25
C HIS A 8 -5.81 -0.06 -4.24
N PHE A 9 -6.72 -0.91 -3.76
CA PHE A 9 -8.15 -0.58 -3.75
C PHE A 9 -8.45 0.61 -2.84
N LEU A 10 -7.72 0.74 -1.74
CA LEU A 10 -7.78 1.91 -0.89
C LEU A 10 -7.32 3.17 -1.64
N ALA A 11 -6.17 3.13 -2.31
CA ALA A 11 -5.64 4.28 -3.05
C ALA A 11 -6.50 4.68 -4.26
N LYS A 12 -7.04 3.68 -4.98
CA LYS A 12 -7.99 3.83 -6.10
C LYS A 12 -9.31 4.46 -5.66
N ASN A 13 -9.87 3.97 -4.56
CA ASN A 13 -11.19 4.37 -4.06
C ASN A 13 -11.08 5.35 -2.88
N TRP A 14 -9.96 6.07 -2.76
CA TRP A 14 -9.61 6.87 -1.58
C TRP A 14 -10.69 7.85 -1.13
N LYS A 15 -11.39 8.47 -2.09
CA LYS A 15 -12.50 9.41 -1.86
C LYS A 15 -13.65 8.82 -1.04
N ASP A 16 -13.80 7.50 -1.02
CA ASP A 16 -14.87 6.80 -0.30
C ASP A 16 -14.51 6.62 1.19
N TYR A 17 -13.22 6.80 1.56
CA TYR A 17 -12.69 6.54 2.90
C TYR A 17 -12.07 7.76 3.58
N SER A 18 -11.77 8.82 2.83
CA SER A 18 -11.16 10.05 3.34
C SER A 18 -11.71 11.28 2.63
N THR A 19 -11.90 12.36 3.40
CA THR A 19 -12.27 13.68 2.87
C THR A 19 -11.05 14.46 2.35
N MET A 20 -9.84 14.08 2.78
CA MET A 20 -8.58 14.66 2.28
C MET A 20 -8.16 13.93 1.01
N PRO A 21 -7.83 14.62 -0.11
CA PRO A 21 -7.29 13.99 -1.30
C PRO A 21 -6.04 13.15 -1.01
N LEU A 22 -5.85 12.04 -1.72
CA LEU A 22 -4.70 11.15 -1.51
C LEU A 22 -3.37 11.86 -1.77
N GLU A 23 -3.35 12.76 -2.75
CA GLU A 23 -2.21 13.60 -3.11
C GLU A 23 -1.77 14.46 -1.93
N GLU A 24 -2.74 15.14 -1.29
CA GLU A 24 -2.47 15.97 -0.12
C GLU A 24 -2.02 15.13 1.07
N TYR A 25 -2.66 13.96 1.29
CA TYR A 25 -2.26 13.03 2.32
C TYR A 25 -0.82 12.53 2.12
N ALA A 26 -0.48 12.12 0.90
CA ALA A 26 0.85 11.63 0.55
C ALA A 26 1.91 12.72 0.74
N ASP A 27 1.66 13.94 0.25
CA ASP A 27 2.57 15.07 0.43
C ASP A 27 2.78 15.42 1.92
N ASN A 28 1.70 15.42 2.70
CA ASN A 28 1.77 15.63 4.14
C ASN A 28 2.61 14.54 4.82
N PHE A 29 2.40 13.27 4.46
CA PHE A 29 3.18 12.15 4.96
C PHE A 29 4.67 12.29 4.60
N TYR A 30 5.01 12.61 3.36
CA TYR A 30 6.41 12.77 2.92
C TYR A 30 7.09 13.96 3.60
N ARG A 31 6.37 15.05 3.85
CA ARG A 31 6.89 16.18 4.62
C ARG A 31 7.23 15.78 6.06
N ILE A 32 6.36 15.00 6.71
CA ILE A 32 6.61 14.47 8.05
C ILE A 32 7.81 13.52 8.02
N LEU A 33 7.86 12.60 7.06
CA LEU A 33 8.93 11.62 6.92
C LEU A 33 10.30 12.31 6.76
N ARG A 34 10.39 13.36 5.93
CA ARG A 34 11.63 14.17 5.80
C ARG A 34 11.98 14.91 7.08
N LYS A 35 10.99 15.54 7.73
CA LYS A 35 11.19 16.32 8.96
C LYS A 35 11.78 15.47 10.09
N PHE A 36 11.35 14.21 10.20
CA PHE A 36 11.81 13.28 11.23
C PHE A 36 12.86 12.29 10.75
N SER A 37 13.52 12.56 9.61
CA SER A 37 14.57 11.70 9.05
C SER A 37 15.70 11.38 10.03
N TYR A 38 16.01 12.30 10.96
CA TYR A 38 17.06 12.16 11.96
C TYR A 38 16.86 11.00 12.96
N CYS A 39 15.62 10.53 13.16
CA CYS A 39 15.32 9.44 14.08
C CYS A 39 14.83 8.16 13.38
N LEU A 40 14.93 8.11 12.04
CA LEU A 40 14.56 6.92 11.29
C LEU A 40 15.64 5.83 11.43
N PRO A 41 15.27 4.55 11.55
CA PRO A 41 16.23 3.46 11.44
C PRO A 41 16.97 3.52 10.10
N ASP A 42 18.26 3.20 10.08
CA ASP A 42 19.11 3.30 8.88
C ASP A 42 18.52 2.63 7.64
N LYS A 43 17.84 1.49 7.81
CA LYS A 43 17.20 0.76 6.72
C LYS A 43 16.10 1.59 6.04
N LEU A 44 15.33 2.33 6.83
CA LEU A 44 14.25 3.19 6.33
C LEU A 44 14.82 4.48 5.76
N LEU A 45 15.83 5.08 6.40
CA LEU A 45 16.50 6.28 5.91
C LEU A 45 17.07 6.08 4.49
N ARG A 46 17.72 4.94 4.24
CA ARG A 46 18.23 4.58 2.89
C ARG A 46 17.14 4.41 1.84
N ARG A 47 15.90 4.09 2.23
CA ARG A 47 14.78 3.90 1.32
C ARG A 47 13.91 5.16 1.17
N MET A 48 14.04 6.11 2.10
CA MET A 48 13.19 7.30 2.17
C MET A 48 13.17 8.08 0.84
N ASN A 49 14.32 8.32 0.22
CA ASN A 49 14.38 9.06 -1.04
C ASN A 49 13.57 8.36 -2.14
N TYR A 50 13.73 7.04 -2.29
CA TYR A 50 12.94 6.26 -3.25
C TYR A 50 11.45 6.28 -2.95
N ILE A 51 11.05 6.16 -1.68
CA ILE A 51 9.64 6.21 -1.26
C ILE A 51 8.97 7.52 -1.68
N ILE A 52 9.71 8.63 -1.57
CA ILE A 52 9.22 9.97 -1.86
C ILE A 52 9.29 10.26 -3.37
N GLU A 53 10.42 9.98 -4.01
CA GLU A 53 10.63 10.27 -5.44
C GLU A 53 9.72 9.43 -6.33
N GLU A 54 9.47 8.18 -5.98
CA GLU A 54 8.54 7.30 -6.71
C GLU A 54 7.08 7.47 -6.24
N ASN A 55 6.81 8.39 -5.31
CA ASN A 55 5.49 8.68 -4.75
C ASN A 55 4.66 7.42 -4.46
N TRP A 56 5.21 6.53 -3.61
CA TRP A 56 4.63 5.19 -3.39
C TRP A 56 3.16 5.17 -2.97
N LEU A 57 2.72 6.14 -2.16
CA LEU A 57 1.33 6.17 -1.69
C LEU A 57 0.38 6.47 -2.85
N LEU A 58 0.75 7.41 -3.72
CA LEU A 58 -0.05 7.76 -4.87
C LEU A 58 0.04 6.69 -5.96
N SER A 59 1.23 6.11 -6.19
CA SER A 59 1.46 5.16 -7.28
C SER A 59 0.63 3.89 -7.12
N TYR A 60 0.29 3.51 -5.88
CA TYR A 60 -0.57 2.37 -5.60
C TYR A 60 -1.99 2.54 -6.16
N ARG A 61 -2.40 3.75 -6.56
CA ARG A 61 -3.68 3.98 -7.25
C ARG A 61 -3.79 3.21 -8.58
N ASP A 62 -2.66 2.93 -9.23
CA ASP A 62 -2.61 2.34 -10.57
C ASP A 62 -1.95 0.96 -10.57
N ILE A 63 -2.39 0.08 -11.49
CA ILE A 63 -1.83 -1.27 -11.65
C ILE A 63 -0.32 -1.26 -11.89
N HIS A 64 0.17 -0.31 -12.68
CA HIS A 64 1.60 -0.17 -12.93
C HIS A 64 2.37 0.13 -11.64
N GLY A 65 1.83 0.98 -10.75
CA GLY A 65 2.53 1.32 -9.50
C GLY A 65 2.67 0.12 -8.58
N ILE A 66 1.61 -0.71 -8.48
CA ILE A 66 1.67 -1.93 -7.68
C ILE A 66 2.50 -3.05 -8.32
N GLN A 67 2.64 -3.08 -9.65
CA GLN A 67 3.49 -4.04 -10.34
C GLN A 67 4.94 -3.96 -9.86
N THR A 68 5.47 -2.74 -9.68
CA THR A 68 6.84 -2.55 -9.17
C THR A 68 7.01 -3.10 -7.75
N ALA A 69 6.00 -2.91 -6.89
CA ALA A 69 6.01 -3.46 -5.53
C ALA A 69 5.97 -5.00 -5.55
N VAL A 70 5.13 -5.57 -6.40
CA VAL A 70 4.98 -7.01 -6.60
C VAL A 70 6.27 -7.64 -7.14
N ASP A 71 6.93 -7.03 -8.13
CA ASP A 71 8.18 -7.52 -8.71
C ASP A 71 9.35 -7.51 -7.71
N ARG A 72 9.41 -6.47 -6.86
CA ARG A 72 10.36 -6.41 -5.74
C ARG A 72 10.13 -7.53 -4.74
N ILE A 73 8.88 -7.92 -4.49
CA ILE A 73 8.56 -9.09 -3.67
C ILE A 73 8.96 -10.37 -4.39
N ALA A 74 8.60 -10.54 -5.67
CA ALA A 74 8.94 -11.71 -6.47
C ALA A 74 10.45 -12.02 -6.42
N THR A 75 11.28 -10.98 -6.55
CA THR A 75 12.74 -11.08 -6.47
C THR A 75 13.20 -11.67 -5.13
N ARG A 76 12.55 -11.33 -4.01
CA ARG A 76 12.87 -11.89 -2.68
C ARG A 76 12.53 -13.37 -2.56
N PHE A 77 11.54 -13.84 -3.31
CA PHE A 77 11.07 -15.23 -3.28
C PHE A 77 11.67 -16.12 -4.37
N ALA A 78 12.41 -15.54 -5.33
CA ALA A 78 12.91 -16.22 -6.53
C ALA A 78 13.68 -17.53 -6.24
N ASN A 79 14.46 -17.57 -5.16
CA ASN A 79 15.28 -18.72 -4.78
C ASN A 79 14.69 -19.57 -3.64
N THR A 80 13.40 -19.39 -3.33
CA THR A 80 12.72 -20.14 -2.27
C THR A 80 12.01 -21.38 -2.84
N LYS A 81 11.45 -22.22 -1.96
CA LYS A 81 10.62 -23.37 -2.38
C LYS A 81 9.32 -22.96 -3.10
N HIS A 82 8.91 -21.70 -2.97
CA HIS A 82 7.68 -21.16 -3.53
C HIS A 82 7.97 -19.83 -4.25
N PRO A 83 8.65 -19.87 -5.41
CA PRO A 83 8.85 -18.68 -6.21
C PRO A 83 7.51 -18.12 -6.69
N LEU A 84 7.40 -16.80 -6.74
CA LEU A 84 6.23 -16.14 -7.32
C LEU A 84 6.40 -16.06 -8.83
N VAL A 85 5.59 -16.82 -9.57
CA VAL A 85 5.61 -16.84 -11.04
C VAL A 85 4.52 -15.91 -11.54
N ASN A 86 4.89 -14.90 -12.33
CA ASN A 86 3.98 -13.86 -12.86
C ASN A 86 2.97 -13.30 -11.82
N PRO A 87 3.41 -12.86 -10.63
CA PRO A 87 2.49 -12.53 -9.54
C PRO A 87 1.52 -11.40 -9.88
N ILE A 88 1.87 -10.46 -10.76
CA ILE A 88 0.93 -9.42 -11.20
C ILE A 88 -0.21 -9.99 -12.05
N GLU A 89 0.05 -11.03 -12.85
CA GLU A 89 -0.94 -11.67 -13.71
C GLU A 89 -1.97 -12.44 -12.86
N GLU A 90 -1.51 -13.20 -11.87
CA GLU A 90 -2.39 -13.88 -10.91
C GLU A 90 -3.33 -12.89 -10.21
N LEU A 91 -2.81 -11.72 -9.86
CA LEU A 91 -3.58 -10.69 -9.20
C LEU A 91 -4.60 -10.02 -10.13
N ILE A 92 -4.23 -9.75 -11.38
CA ILE A 92 -5.16 -9.21 -12.39
C ILE A 92 -6.28 -10.23 -12.69
N ASN A 93 -5.95 -11.51 -12.79
CA ASN A 93 -6.93 -12.57 -13.04
C ASN A 93 -7.98 -12.70 -11.91
N ASN A 94 -7.65 -12.27 -10.70
CA ASN A 94 -8.55 -12.28 -9.53
C ASN A 94 -9.03 -10.88 -9.11
N TYR A 95 -8.81 -9.86 -9.94
CA TYR A 95 -8.99 -8.45 -9.56
C TYR A 95 -10.39 -8.15 -9.01
N GLU A 96 -11.44 -8.59 -9.70
CA GLU A 96 -12.83 -8.33 -9.30
C GLU A 96 -13.19 -9.02 -7.98
N GLY A 97 -12.75 -10.27 -7.80
CA GLY A 97 -12.97 -11.01 -6.55
C GLY A 97 -12.27 -10.32 -5.37
N LEU A 98 -11.01 -9.94 -5.55
CA LEU A 98 -10.25 -9.22 -4.53
C LEU A 98 -10.84 -7.83 -4.22
N GLU A 99 -11.38 -7.12 -5.21
CA GLU A 99 -12.04 -5.83 -5.00
C GLU A 99 -13.33 -5.98 -4.19
N ASN A 100 -14.12 -7.01 -4.49
CA ASN A 100 -15.34 -7.31 -3.74
C ASN A 100 -15.01 -7.72 -2.30
N ASP A 101 -14.01 -8.57 -2.09
CA ASP A 101 -13.54 -8.94 -0.76
C ASP A 101 -13.07 -7.71 0.03
N PHE A 102 -12.30 -6.82 -0.60
CA PHE A 102 -11.87 -5.56 0.02
C PHE A 102 -13.06 -4.69 0.43
N LYS A 103 -14.05 -4.50 -0.45
CA LYS A 103 -15.25 -3.69 -0.17
C LYS A 103 -16.08 -4.27 0.98
N CYS A 104 -16.09 -5.59 1.14
CA CYS A 104 -16.74 -6.26 2.28
C CYS A 104 -15.94 -6.11 3.57
N PHE A 105 -14.61 -6.27 3.50
CA PHE A 105 -13.73 -6.34 4.67
C PHE A 105 -13.35 -4.96 5.24
N TYR A 106 -12.95 -4.01 4.38
CA TYR A 106 -12.32 -2.76 4.83
C TYR A 106 -13.23 -1.90 5.74
N PRO A 107 -14.56 -1.77 5.50
CA PRO A 107 -15.45 -1.11 6.45
C PRO A 107 -15.45 -1.76 7.83
N GLN A 108 -15.42 -3.09 7.90
CA GLN A 108 -15.36 -3.81 9.19
C GLN A 108 -14.05 -3.54 9.92
N ALA A 109 -12.93 -3.43 9.18
CA ALA A 109 -11.63 -3.07 9.75
C ALA A 109 -11.63 -1.63 10.32
N ILE A 110 -12.28 -0.68 9.63
CA ILE A 110 -12.46 0.70 10.13
C ILE A 110 -13.28 0.68 11.43
N ASP A 111 -14.41 -0.02 11.45
CA ASP A 111 -15.29 -0.09 12.61
C ASP A 111 -14.57 -0.70 13.82
N TYR A 112 -13.85 -1.80 13.61
CA TYR A 112 -13.04 -2.43 14.65
C TYR A 112 -11.96 -1.47 15.19
N SER A 113 -11.24 -0.77 14.32
CA SER A 113 -10.23 0.21 14.70
C SER A 113 -10.81 1.37 15.52
N ASN A 114 -11.98 1.87 15.14
CA ASN A 114 -12.68 2.92 15.89
C ASN A 114 -13.12 2.44 17.28
N ASN A 115 -13.57 1.20 17.41
CA ASN A 115 -13.92 0.60 18.69
C ASN A 115 -12.71 0.44 19.63
N LEU A 116 -11.52 0.14 19.08
CA LEU A 116 -10.29 0.08 19.88
C LEU A 116 -9.87 1.45 20.42
N LYS A 117 -10.05 2.52 19.64
CA LYS A 117 -9.72 3.90 20.07
C LYS A 117 -10.59 4.40 21.22
N ILE A 118 -11.79 3.84 21.42
CA ILE A 118 -12.66 4.20 22.54
C ILE A 118 -12.17 3.57 23.85
N ILE A 119 -11.36 2.51 23.75
CA ILE A 119 -10.88 1.72 24.91
C ILE A 119 -9.50 2.20 25.40
N LEU A 120 -8.76 2.95 24.58
CA LEU A 120 -7.43 3.53 24.88
C LEU A 120 -7.54 5.02 25.24
#